data_AF-A0A242CV45-F1
#
_entry.id   AF-A0A242CV45-F1
#
_cell.length_a   1.000
_cell.length_b   1.000
_cell.length_c   1.000
_cell.angle_alpha   90.00
_cell.angle_beta   90.00
_cell.angle_gamma   90.00
#
_symmetry.space_group_name_H-M   'P 1'
#
loop_
_entity.id
_entity.type
_entity.pdbx_description
1 polymer ?
#
loop_
_entity_poly.entity_id
_entity_poly.type
_entity_poly.pdbx_seq_one_letter_code
_entity_poly.pdbx_strand_id
1 'polypeptide(L)' 'MSAFDSLGARQFPKDEPTPIAFDWKGDPLFAGEMVYSIDDQFVHEDDLLRYTQEKLGKPVPL' A
#
# COMPACT_ATOMS: atom_id res chain seq x y z
N MET A 1 41.25 -19.66 -15.94
CA MET A 1 40.48 -20.21 -14.80
C MET A 1 39.60 -19.10 -14.27
N SER A 2 38.29 -19.24 -14.39
CA SER A 2 37.30 -18.24 -13.93
C SER A 2 37.31 -18.17 -12.41
N ALA A 3 37.58 -16.98 -11.87
CA ALA A 3 37.34 -16.70 -10.46
C ALA A 3 35.84 -16.91 -10.21
N PHE A 4 35.53 -17.90 -9.38
CA PHE A 4 34.18 -18.16 -8.92
C PHE A 4 33.79 -16.98 -8.02
N ASP A 5 33.06 -16.01 -8.60
CA ASP A 5 32.51 -14.88 -7.87
C ASP A 5 31.41 -15.46 -6.98
N SER A 6 31.80 -15.73 -5.73
CA SER A 6 30.98 -16.45 -4.77
C SER A 6 29.62 -15.78 -4.67
N LEU A 7 28.56 -16.54 -4.89
CA LEU A 7 27.14 -16.19 -4.72
C LEU A 7 26.77 -15.85 -3.25
N GLY A 8 27.74 -15.45 -2.45
CA GLY A 8 27.57 -14.94 -1.09
C GLY A 8 27.22 -13.46 -1.11
N ALA A 9 26.27 -13.06 -1.95
CA ALA A 9 25.60 -11.77 -1.78
C ALA A 9 25.05 -11.79 -0.35
N ARG A 10 25.72 -11.06 0.54
CA ARG A 10 25.24 -10.82 1.90
C ARG A 10 23.92 -10.11 1.71
N GLN A 11 22.82 -10.86 1.73
CA GLN A 11 21.49 -10.30 1.86
C GLN A 11 21.49 -9.68 3.25
N PHE A 12 21.92 -8.43 3.33
CA PHE A 12 21.62 -7.61 4.48
C PHE A 12 20.10 -7.72 4.69
N PRO A 13 19.64 -7.90 5.94
CA PRO A 13 18.21 -7.81 6.21
C PRO A 13 17.74 -6.52 5.56
N LYS A 14 16.75 -6.63 4.66
CA LYS A 14 16.21 -5.45 3.98
C LYS A 14 15.90 -4.42 5.05
N ASP A 15 16.32 -3.18 4.81
CA ASP A 15 16.04 -2.04 5.67
C ASP A 15 14.54 -2.00 6.02
N GLU A 16 14.21 -1.33 7.12
CA GLU A 16 12.82 -1.14 7.55
C GLU A 16 11.91 -0.83 6.35
N PRO A 17 10.73 -1.45 6.27
CA PRO A 17 9.88 -1.36 5.09
C PRO A 17 9.64 0.11 4.75
N THR A 18 10.07 0.53 3.56
CA THR A 18 9.88 1.90 3.09
C THR A 18 8.44 2.03 2.57
N PRO A 19 7.69 3.07 2.97
CA PRO A 19 6.37 3.30 2.43
C PRO A 19 6.45 3.57 0.93
N ILE A 20 5.57 2.92 0.16
CA ILE A 20 5.51 3.05 -1.30
C ILE A 20 4.43 4.03 -1.76
N ALA A 21 3.44 4.29 -0.92
CA ALA A 21 2.33 5.21 -1.16
C ALA A 21 1.71 5.64 0.18
N PHE A 22 0.65 6.44 0.10
CA PHE A 22 -0.19 6.80 1.24
C PHE A 22 -1.65 6.52 0.90
N ASP A 23 -2.42 6.12 1.90
CA ASP A 23 -3.85 5.93 1.77
C ASP A 23 -4.60 7.28 1.71
N TRP A 24 -5.91 7.23 1.55
CA TRP A 24 -6.77 8.41 1.49
C TRP A 24 -6.81 9.26 2.78
N LYS A 25 -6.39 8.71 3.93
CA LYS A 25 -6.24 9.42 5.21
C LYS A 25 -4.81 9.95 5.43
N GLY A 26 -3.85 9.52 4.62
CA GLY A 26 -2.44 9.87 4.74
C GLY A 26 -1.61 8.83 5.52
N ASP A 27 -2.16 7.66 5.80
CA ASP A 27 -1.45 6.55 6.43
C ASP A 27 -0.50 5.88 5.40
N PRO A 28 0.73 5.52 5.79
CA PRO A 28 1.71 4.93 4.88
C PRO A 28 1.29 3.53 4.43
N LEU A 29 1.42 3.26 3.14
CA LEU A 29 1.17 1.95 2.54
C LEU A 29 2.49 1.25 2.22
N PHE A 30 2.55 -0.04 2.51
CA PHE A 30 3.74 -0.86 2.32
C PHE A 30 3.55 -1.95 1.26
N ALA A 31 4.66 -2.42 0.70
CA ALA A 31 4.62 -3.47 -0.31
C ALA A 31 4.00 -4.77 0.23
N GLY A 32 3.00 -5.29 -0.47
CA GLY A 32 2.27 -6.50 -0.10
C GLY A 32 0.89 -6.24 0.50
N GLU A 33 0.56 -4.98 0.80
CA GLU A 33 -0.78 -4.61 1.24
C GLU A 33 -1.78 -4.62 0.07
N MET A 34 -3.01 -5.03 0.40
CA MET A 34 -4.13 -5.06 -0.54
C MET A 34 -4.99 -3.81 -0.32
N VAL A 35 -5.13 -3.01 -1.38
CA VAL A 35 -5.91 -1.77 -1.40
C VAL A 35 -6.71 -1.66 -2.68
N TYR A 36 -7.78 -0.87 -2.65
CA TYR A 36 -8.56 -0.46 -3.80
C TYR A 36 -8.13 0.94 -4.25
N SER A 37 -8.05 1.14 -5.57
CA SER A 37 -7.83 2.45 -6.17
C SER A 37 -9.18 3.06 -6.55
N ILE A 38 -9.55 4.17 -5.91
CA ILE A 38 -10.81 4.90 -6.15
C ILE A 38 -10.49 6.39 -6.26
N ASP A 39 -10.82 7.02 -7.39
CA ASP A 39 -10.57 8.45 -7.65
C ASP A 39 -9.14 8.90 -7.31
N ASP A 40 -8.14 8.15 -7.77
CA ASP A 40 -6.71 8.36 -7.48
C ASP A 40 -6.32 8.28 -5.99
N GLN A 41 -7.20 7.74 -5.14
CA GLN A 41 -6.94 7.46 -3.72
C GLN A 41 -6.84 5.95 -3.47
N PHE A 42 -6.00 5.57 -2.52
CA PHE A 42 -5.89 4.18 -2.06
C PHE A 42 -6.70 3.98 -0.78
N VAL A 43 -7.51 2.93 -0.75
CA VAL A 43 -8.43 2.63 0.36
C VAL A 43 -8.33 1.14 0.72
N HIS A 44 -8.13 0.83 2.00
CA HIS A 44 -8.21 -0.54 2.49
C HIS A 44 -9.64 -1.09 2.41
N GLU A 45 -9.77 -2.40 2.24
CA GLU A 45 -11.07 -3.09 2.18
C GLU A 45 -11.96 -2.73 3.38
N ASP A 46 -11.39 -2.77 4.58
CA ASP A 46 -12.09 -2.48 5.84
C ASP A 46 -12.59 -1.03 5.93
N ASP A 47 -11.95 -0.11 5.19
CA ASP A 47 -12.27 1.31 5.17
C ASP A 47 -13.22 1.72 4.03
N LEU A 48 -13.58 0.81 3.11
CA LEU A 48 -14.43 1.14 1.94
C LEU A 48 -15.79 1.72 2.35
N LEU A 49 -16.43 1.15 3.37
CA LEU A 49 -17.72 1.65 3.86
C LEU A 49 -17.59 3.07 4.43
N ARG A 50 -16.49 3.33 5.14
CA ARG A 50 -16.22 4.64 5.73
C ARG A 50 -15.88 5.66 4.64
N TYR A 51 -15.03 5.27 3.69
CA TYR A 51 -14.66 6.08 2.54
C TYR A 51 -15.88 6.55 1.74
N THR A 52 -16.79 5.62 1.43
CA THR A 52 -18.02 5.94 0.69
C THR A 52 -18.92 6.91 1.46
N GLN A 53 -19.08 6.74 2.78
CA GLN A 53 -19.87 7.66 3.60
C GLN A 53 -19.26 9.07 3.66
N GLU A 54 -17.93 9.18 3.74
CA GLU A 54 -17.24 10.47 3.84
C GLU A 54 -17.19 11.21 2.50
N LYS A 55 -16.99 10.50 1.38
CA LYS A 55 -16.82 11.11 0.05
C LYS A 55 -18.10 11.27 -0.75
N LEU A 56 -18.99 10.27 -0.73
CA LEU A 56 -20.23 10.28 -1.52
C LEU A 56 -21.42 10.87 -0.75
N GLY A 57 -21.29 11.02 0.57
CA GLY A 57 -22.34 11.56 1.43
C GLY A 57 -23.45 10.53 1.74
N LYS A 58 -24.55 11.01 2.33
CA LYS A 58 -25.70 10.16 2.66
C LYS A 58 -26.46 9.81 1.37
N PRO A 59 -26.91 8.54 1.21
CA PRO A 59 -27.78 8.19 0.09
C PRO A 59 -29.02 9.08 0.12
N VAL A 60 -29.32 9.71 -1.01
CA VAL A 60 -30.56 10.48 -1.17
C VAL A 60 -31.70 9.46 -1.15
N PRO A 61 -32.66 9.54 -0.20
CA PRO A 61 -33.82 8.66 -0.22
C PRO A 61 -34.60 8.91 -1.52
N LEU A 62 -34.83 7.83 -2.27
CA LEU A 62 -35.69 7.82 -3.46
C LEU A 62 -37.15 8.04 -3.07
#